data_AF-A0A419HBF2-F1
#
_entry.id   AF-A0A419HBF2-F1
#
_cell.length_a   1.000
_cell.length_b   1.000
_cell.length_c   1.000
_cell.angle_alpha   90.00
_cell.angle_beta   90.00
_cell.angle_gamma   90.00
#
_symmetry.space_group_name_H-M   'P 1'
#
loop_
_entity.id
_entity.type
_entity.pdbx_description
1 polymer ?
#
loop_
_entity_poly.entity_id
_entity_poly.type
_entity_poly.pdbx_seq_one_letter_code
_entity_poly.pdbx_strand_id
1 'polypeptide(L)'
;MWLWLALCAAGLPAAVTRWTSMAGAFLGGPGGGLAGWTVRLLAVVESLPALMLPAALGTLLLPWLRARRVHRRHAPVEVPEQILEFTRRYAPGVAVRGHALPAGRLAAVYPLGWRRPVIAVSPALVRLWHTDRAAARIVLAHQLAHCRSGDHLLLGLASPFVLSSRLAPVLVPALGLPGLALLAASRTVPGDLVVVHAGLLLAALAQLLLPVAALWSAELAADRFAVETQGSAGMLTLSPSRSSPLGITRPPVRLRRRLATVWASPAGTAAMLAGWPLVYLLLLPLAVAIGVIGRLLLGDEVRGVWSVAAHYLVMSWPMWLAALVLIGGWPLLAHTWTRLWTGQRTGALGTPARAYWTAAALPGLCLLLSLTL
;
A
#
# COMPACT_ATOMS: atom_id res chain seq x y z
N MET A 1 -4.85 -1.32 3.73
CA MET A 1 -3.69 -0.69 4.39
C MET A 1 -3.31 -1.38 5.69
N TRP A 2 -4.16 -1.33 6.72
CA TRP A 2 -3.84 -1.88 8.04
C TRP A 2 -3.61 -3.39 8.07
N LEU A 3 -4.34 -4.15 7.24
CA LEU A 3 -4.07 -5.57 6.97
C LEU A 3 -2.62 -5.78 6.52
N TRP A 4 -2.16 -5.02 5.52
CA TRP A 4 -0.78 -5.09 5.04
C TRP A 4 0.22 -4.77 6.16
N LEU A 5 -0.05 -3.73 6.97
CA LEU A 5 0.82 -3.39 8.10
C LEU A 5 0.90 -4.52 9.14
N ALA A 6 -0.24 -5.12 9.49
CA ALA A 6 -0.30 -6.23 10.46
C ALA A 6 0.47 -7.46 9.95
N LEU A 7 0.32 -7.78 8.66
CA LEU A 7 1.07 -8.87 8.03
C LEU A 7 2.57 -8.59 7.98
N CYS A 8 2.96 -7.37 7.63
CA CYS A 8 4.35 -6.97 7.66
C CYS A 8 4.92 -7.02 9.08
N ALA A 9 4.15 -6.62 10.09
CA ALA A 9 4.54 -6.72 11.50
C ALA A 9 4.71 -8.19 11.93
N ALA A 10 3.81 -9.09 11.52
CA ALA A 10 3.93 -10.53 11.77
C ALA A 10 5.16 -11.15 11.06
N GLY A 11 5.50 -10.65 9.88
CA GLY A 11 6.71 -11.04 9.14
C GLY A 11 8.00 -10.39 9.64
N LEU A 12 7.94 -9.47 10.61
CA LEU A 12 9.10 -8.71 11.08
C LEU A 12 10.22 -9.61 11.63
N PRO A 13 9.97 -10.66 12.43
CA PRO A 13 11.06 -11.53 12.92
C PRO A 13 11.82 -12.22 11.78
N ALA A 14 11.11 -12.70 10.76
CA ALA A 14 11.72 -13.30 9.59
C ALA A 14 12.50 -12.27 8.76
N ALA A 15 11.96 -11.05 8.62
CA ALA A 15 12.65 -9.95 7.96
C ALA A 15 13.92 -9.53 8.71
N VAL A 16 13.88 -9.44 10.04
CA VAL A 16 15.05 -9.14 10.89
C VAL A 16 16.10 -10.22 10.75
N THR A 17 15.72 -11.50 10.85
CA THR A 17 16.65 -12.63 10.68
C THR A 17 17.32 -12.57 9.31
N ARG A 18 16.53 -12.32 8.25
CA ARG A 18 17.04 -12.15 6.88
C ARG A 18 17.97 -10.94 6.76
N TRP A 19 17.65 -9.81 7.38
CA TRP A 19 18.53 -8.65 7.38
C TRP A 19 19.82 -8.90 8.16
N THR A 20 19.77 -9.60 9.28
CA THR A 20 20.97 -9.95 10.03
C THR A 20 21.87 -10.89 9.24
N SER A 21 21.30 -11.87 8.54
CA SER A 21 22.08 -12.76 7.67
C SER A 21 22.65 -12.00 6.47
N MET A 22 21.88 -11.10 5.85
CA MET A 22 22.34 -10.27 4.74
C MET A 22 23.40 -9.26 5.16
N ALA A 23 23.27 -8.65 6.34
CA ALA A 23 24.28 -7.75 6.89
C ALA A 23 25.56 -8.50 7.22
N GLY A 24 25.47 -9.71 7.79
CA GLY A 24 26.60 -10.60 8.00
C GLY A 24 27.30 -10.96 6.68
N ALA A 25 26.53 -11.33 5.65
CA ALA A 25 27.07 -11.60 4.32
C ALA A 25 27.68 -10.35 3.64
N PHE A 26 27.08 -9.18 3.85
CA PHE A 26 27.57 -7.91 3.30
C PHE A 26 28.90 -7.50 3.94
N LEU A 27 29.00 -7.60 5.28
CA LEU A 27 30.16 -7.17 6.06
C LEU A 27 31.29 -8.22 6.11
N GLY A 28 30.95 -9.51 6.12
CA GLY A 28 31.90 -10.61 6.30
C GLY A 28 32.08 -11.53 5.08
N GLY A 29 31.36 -11.29 3.98
CA GLY A 29 31.40 -12.16 2.80
C GLY A 29 32.77 -12.19 2.11
N PRO A 30 33.25 -13.37 1.68
CA PRO A 30 34.51 -13.51 0.96
C PRO A 30 34.37 -12.93 -0.45
N GLY A 31 34.98 -11.78 -0.71
CA GLY A 31 35.03 -11.24 -2.05
C GLY A 31 35.36 -9.76 -2.12
N GLY A 32 36.65 -9.45 -2.27
CA GLY A 32 37.05 -8.27 -3.05
C GLY A 32 36.74 -8.55 -4.53
N GLY A 33 36.23 -7.55 -5.26
CA GLY A 33 35.96 -7.67 -6.69
C GLY A 33 34.48 -7.57 -7.08
N LEU A 34 34.23 -7.71 -8.38
CA LEU A 34 32.97 -7.34 -9.03
C LEU A 34 31.78 -8.23 -8.61
N ALA A 35 32.00 -9.54 -8.44
CA ALA A 35 30.99 -10.49 -7.96
C ALA A 35 30.57 -10.22 -6.50
N GLY A 36 31.50 -9.82 -5.63
CA GLY A 36 31.18 -9.43 -4.26
C GLY A 36 30.31 -8.17 -4.22
N TRP A 37 30.61 -7.17 -5.05
CA TRP A 37 29.82 -5.95 -5.14
C TRP A 37 28.42 -6.16 -5.71
N THR A 38 28.25 -7.05 -6.68
CA THR A 38 26.92 -7.33 -7.26
C THR A 38 26.02 -8.07 -6.27
N VAL A 39 26.53 -9.05 -5.52
CA VAL A 39 25.79 -9.71 -4.43
C VAL A 39 25.38 -8.72 -3.35
N ARG A 40 26.28 -7.80 -2.97
CA ARG A 40 25.99 -6.73 -2.01
C ARG A 40 24.90 -5.78 -2.51
N LEU A 41 24.96 -5.39 -3.78
CA LEU A 41 23.95 -4.53 -4.40
C LEU A 41 22.59 -5.23 -4.47
N LEU A 42 22.56 -6.52 -4.79
CA LEU A 42 21.34 -7.33 -4.79
C LEU A 42 20.73 -7.40 -3.39
N ALA A 43 21.55 -7.62 -2.37
CA ALA A 43 21.09 -7.64 -0.99
C ALA A 43 20.42 -6.30 -0.59
N VAL A 44 20.96 -5.17 -1.05
CA VAL A 44 20.33 -3.86 -0.84
C VAL A 44 18.98 -3.78 -1.57
N VAL A 45 18.92 -4.21 -2.83
CA VAL A 45 17.70 -4.19 -3.65
C VAL A 45 16.58 -5.04 -3.04
N GLU A 46 16.90 -6.26 -2.62
CA GLU A 46 15.94 -7.17 -1.96
C GLU A 46 15.46 -6.64 -0.61
N SER A 47 16.29 -5.85 0.07
CA SER A 47 15.93 -5.24 1.34
C SER A 47 14.99 -4.03 1.18
N LEU A 48 14.95 -3.39 0.00
CA LEU A 48 14.15 -2.17 -0.21
C LEU A 48 12.65 -2.36 0.10
N PRO A 49 11.94 -3.40 -0.37
CA PRO A 49 10.55 -3.63 0.01
C PRO A 49 10.39 -3.80 1.52
N ALA A 50 11.31 -4.52 2.17
CA ALA A 50 11.28 -4.71 3.62
C ALA A 50 11.52 -3.40 4.37
N LEU A 51 12.34 -2.47 3.85
CA LEU A 51 12.56 -1.13 4.42
C LEU A 51 11.31 -0.24 4.35
N MET A 52 10.30 -0.60 3.56
CA MET A 52 9.01 0.11 3.58
C MET A 52 8.27 -0.08 4.90
N LEU A 53 8.48 -1.20 5.59
CA LEU A 53 7.90 -1.49 6.90
C LEU A 53 8.41 -0.56 8.01
N PRO A 54 9.72 -0.42 8.27
CA PRO A 54 10.21 0.56 9.23
C PRO A 54 9.88 1.99 8.82
N ALA A 55 9.77 2.29 7.51
CA ALA A 55 9.24 3.59 7.07
C ALA A 55 7.78 3.80 7.51
N ALA A 56 6.92 2.78 7.36
CA ALA A 56 5.53 2.81 7.85
C ALA A 56 5.44 2.85 9.39
N LEU A 57 6.28 2.11 10.11
CA LEU A 57 6.37 2.20 11.56
C LEU A 57 6.84 3.60 11.99
N GLY A 58 7.83 4.17 11.30
CA GLY A 58 8.29 5.53 11.52
C GLY A 58 7.18 6.56 11.30
N THR A 59 6.29 6.36 10.31
CA THR A 59 5.14 7.25 10.12
C THR A 59 4.14 7.17 11.26
N LEU A 60 3.96 5.97 11.84
CA LEU A 60 3.05 5.70 12.94
C LEU A 60 3.56 6.21 14.27
N LEU A 61 4.86 6.06 14.56
CA LEU A 61 5.44 6.35 15.87
C LEU A 61 5.68 7.85 16.10
N LEU A 62 5.83 8.64 15.03
CA LEU A 62 6.22 10.05 15.12
C LEU A 62 5.29 10.99 14.32
N PRO A 63 3.95 10.98 14.57
CA PRO A 63 3.01 11.81 13.83
C PRO A 63 3.29 13.32 13.96
N TRP A 64 3.81 13.75 15.12
CA TRP A 64 4.15 15.14 15.40
C TRP A 64 5.32 15.66 14.54
N LEU A 65 6.29 14.82 14.18
CA LEU A 65 7.36 15.20 13.25
C LEU A 65 6.82 15.47 11.86
N ARG A 66 5.85 14.65 11.41
CA ARG A 66 5.16 14.85 10.13
C ARG A 66 4.39 16.17 10.14
N ALA A 67 3.64 16.47 11.19
CA ALA A 67 2.97 17.76 11.37
C ALA A 67 3.94 18.94 11.28
N ARG A 68 5.04 18.90 12.06
CA ARG A 68 6.05 19.96 12.08
C ARG A 68 6.65 20.18 10.69
N ARG A 69 6.93 19.10 9.95
CA ARG A 69 7.43 19.20 8.57
C ARG A 69 6.41 19.82 7.63
N VAL A 70 5.13 19.50 7.77
CA VAL A 70 4.05 20.11 6.96
C VAL A 70 3.93 21.60 7.26
N HIS A 71 3.87 22.00 8.53
CA HIS A 71 3.74 23.41 8.93
C HIS A 71 4.95 24.27 8.54
N ARG A 72 6.16 23.68 8.55
CA ARG A 72 7.37 24.38 8.08
C ARG A 72 7.40 24.58 6.57
N ARG A 73 6.81 23.65 5.80
CA ARG A 73 6.93 23.63 4.34
C ARG A 73 5.80 24.38 3.63
N HIS A 74 4.65 24.52 4.27
CA HIS A 74 3.45 25.08 3.65
C HIS A 74 2.95 26.28 4.43
N ALA A 75 2.82 27.41 3.75
CA ALA A 75 2.28 28.63 4.32
C ALA A 75 0.79 28.47 4.64
N PRO A 76 0.29 29.08 5.74
CA PRO A 76 -1.12 29.01 6.11
C PRO A 76 -1.98 29.74 5.07
N VAL A 77 -3.22 29.26 4.92
CA VAL A 77 -4.25 29.84 4.05
C VAL A 77 -5.56 29.90 4.84
N GLU A 78 -6.36 30.92 4.59
CA GLU A 78 -7.69 31.03 5.19
C GLU A 78 -8.63 29.95 4.64
N VAL A 79 -9.45 29.37 5.51
CA VAL A 79 -10.42 28.33 5.15
C VAL A 79 -11.83 28.90 5.38
N PRO A 80 -12.68 28.95 4.35
CA PRO A 80 -14.06 29.40 4.52
C PRO A 80 -14.81 28.60 5.60
N GLU A 81 -15.60 29.28 6.43
CA GLU A 81 -16.38 28.67 7.52
C GLU A 81 -17.28 27.52 7.03
N GLN A 82 -17.79 27.64 5.81
CA GLN A 82 -18.66 26.64 5.17
C GLN A 82 -17.95 25.30 4.93
N ILE A 83 -16.62 25.31 4.72
CA ILE A 83 -15.79 24.09 4.63
C ILE A 83 -15.62 23.48 6.02
N LEU A 84 -15.44 24.33 7.05
CA LEU A 84 -15.34 23.89 8.44
C LEU A 84 -16.66 23.25 8.91
N GLU A 85 -17.79 23.88 8.61
CA GLU A 85 -19.13 23.39 8.89
C GLU A 85 -19.39 22.04 8.20
N PHE A 86 -19.08 21.94 6.89
CA PHE A 86 -19.20 20.67 6.17
C PHE A 86 -18.36 19.57 6.82
N THR A 87 -17.12 19.86 7.18
CA THR A 87 -16.23 18.88 7.83
C THR A 87 -16.78 18.46 9.19
N ARG A 88 -17.22 19.41 10.02
CA ARG A 88 -17.78 19.14 11.36
C ARG A 88 -19.04 18.26 11.30
N ARG A 89 -19.87 18.42 10.26
CA ARG A 89 -21.06 17.59 10.05
C ARG A 89 -20.73 16.09 9.89
N TYR A 90 -19.64 15.75 9.21
CA TYR A 90 -19.29 14.34 8.92
C TYR A 90 -18.21 13.77 9.85
N ALA A 91 -17.36 14.61 10.43
CA ALA A 91 -16.31 14.20 11.36
C ALA A 91 -15.89 15.36 12.30
N PRO A 92 -16.59 15.59 13.42
CA PRO A 92 -16.37 16.74 14.30
C PRO A 92 -14.97 16.82 14.94
N GLY A 93 -14.28 15.68 15.05
CA GLY A 93 -12.90 15.60 15.57
C GLY A 93 -11.79 15.81 14.53
N VAL A 94 -12.14 16.10 13.26
CA VAL A 94 -11.15 16.38 12.20
C VAL A 94 -10.94 17.87 12.11
N ALA A 95 -9.70 18.33 12.31
CA ALA A 95 -9.37 19.73 12.09
C ALA A 95 -9.17 20.00 10.60
N VAL A 96 -9.46 21.23 10.17
CA VAL A 96 -9.18 21.70 8.81
C VAL A 96 -8.23 22.88 8.91
N ARG A 97 -7.19 22.89 8.08
CA ARG A 97 -6.23 24.01 8.02
C ARG A 97 -5.93 24.33 6.57
N GLY A 98 -5.90 25.59 6.21
CA GLY A 98 -5.50 26.00 4.87
C GLY A 98 -3.98 25.98 4.75
N HIS A 99 -3.47 25.45 3.64
CA HIS A 99 -2.04 25.31 3.36
C HIS A 99 -1.76 25.53 1.87
N ALA A 100 -0.68 26.22 1.54
CA ALA A 100 -0.17 26.31 0.17
C ALA A 100 0.44 24.95 -0.29
N LEU A 101 -0.44 24.03 -0.70
CA LEU A 101 -0.05 22.68 -1.14
C LEU A 101 0.62 22.68 -2.53
N PRO A 102 1.42 21.65 -2.86
CA PRO A 102 1.99 21.50 -4.20
C PRO A 102 0.93 21.52 -5.30
N ALA A 103 1.30 22.02 -6.47
CA ALA A 103 0.41 22.13 -7.63
C ALA A 103 -0.32 20.81 -7.94
N GLY A 104 -1.61 20.91 -8.27
CA GLY A 104 -2.47 19.76 -8.59
C GLY A 104 -3.06 19.01 -7.39
N ARG A 105 -2.76 19.42 -6.15
CA ARG A 105 -3.34 18.86 -4.92
C ARG A 105 -4.36 19.83 -4.31
N LEU A 106 -5.62 19.42 -4.29
CA LEU A 106 -6.74 20.20 -3.74
C LEU A 106 -6.82 20.11 -2.21
N ALA A 107 -6.69 18.90 -1.67
CA ALA A 107 -6.56 18.68 -0.26
C ALA A 107 -5.69 17.45 0.02
N ALA A 108 -5.24 17.32 1.26
CA ALA A 108 -4.57 16.11 1.75
C ALA A 108 -4.68 15.99 3.27
N VAL A 109 -4.71 14.77 3.77
CA VAL A 109 -4.67 14.50 5.21
C VAL A 109 -3.26 14.50 5.78
N TYR A 110 -3.12 14.80 7.07
CA TYR A 110 -1.91 14.53 7.86
C TYR A 110 -2.26 14.45 9.36
N PRO A 111 -1.42 13.82 10.20
CA PRO A 111 -1.67 13.72 11.63
C PRO A 111 -1.04 14.89 12.41
N LEU A 112 -1.75 15.49 13.36
CA LEU A 112 -1.14 16.29 14.45
C LEU A 112 -0.71 15.41 15.63
N GLY A 113 -1.31 14.23 15.73
CA GLY A 113 -1.07 13.20 16.74
C GLY A 113 -1.86 11.94 16.34
N TRP A 114 -1.75 10.87 17.12
CA TRP A 114 -2.39 9.58 16.77
C TRP A 114 -3.89 9.64 16.53
N ARG A 115 -4.60 10.48 17.29
CA ARG A 115 -6.07 10.64 17.21
C ARG A 115 -6.49 12.03 16.75
N ARG A 116 -5.57 12.78 16.13
CA ARG A 116 -5.79 14.18 15.73
C ARG A 116 -5.58 14.33 14.22
N PRO A 117 -6.48 13.78 13.39
CA PRO A 117 -6.43 13.96 11.95
C PRO A 117 -6.66 15.41 11.54
N VAL A 118 -5.94 15.86 10.52
CA VAL A 118 -6.12 17.17 9.91
C VAL A 118 -6.25 17.05 8.40
N ILE A 119 -7.19 17.79 7.83
CA ILE A 119 -7.30 18.02 6.39
C ILE A 119 -6.61 19.34 6.07
N ALA A 120 -5.54 19.28 5.27
CA ALA A 120 -4.94 20.45 4.63
C ALA A 120 -5.75 20.81 3.38
N VAL A 121 -6.25 22.04 3.31
CA VAL A 121 -7.03 22.59 2.18
C VAL A 121 -6.14 23.56 1.40
N SER A 122 -6.05 23.40 0.08
CA SER A 122 -5.30 24.34 -0.75
C SER A 122 -6.16 25.50 -1.25
N PRO A 123 -5.54 26.64 -1.65
CA PRO A 123 -6.28 27.73 -2.30
C PRO A 123 -7.08 27.28 -3.53
N ALA A 124 -6.60 26.24 -4.24
CA ALA A 124 -7.30 25.68 -5.39
C ALA A 124 -8.61 24.98 -4.98
N LEU A 125 -8.67 24.33 -3.82
CA LEU A 125 -9.92 23.78 -3.30
C LEU A 125 -10.86 24.87 -2.80
N VAL A 126 -10.34 25.96 -2.22
CA VAL A 126 -11.17 27.12 -1.85
C VAL A 126 -11.81 27.73 -3.10
N ARG A 127 -11.04 27.95 -4.17
CA ARG A 127 -11.61 28.38 -5.46
C ARG A 127 -12.64 27.39 -5.99
N LEU A 128 -12.33 26.09 -5.98
CA LEU A 128 -13.27 25.06 -6.41
C LEU A 128 -14.56 25.08 -5.58
N TRP A 129 -14.48 25.35 -4.27
CA TRP A 129 -15.66 25.46 -3.41
C TRP A 129 -16.62 26.56 -3.85
N HIS A 130 -16.09 27.67 -4.37
CA HIS A 130 -16.89 28.78 -4.89
C HIS A 130 -17.40 28.52 -6.32
N THR A 131 -16.63 27.87 -7.18
CA THR A 131 -17.00 27.66 -8.59
C THR A 131 -17.82 26.39 -8.83
N ASP A 132 -17.52 25.31 -8.11
CA ASP A 132 -18.19 24.01 -8.18
C ASP A 132 -18.18 23.36 -6.79
N ARG A 133 -19.16 23.77 -5.99
CA ARG A 133 -19.29 23.31 -4.60
C ARG A 133 -19.51 21.79 -4.52
N ALA A 134 -20.15 21.18 -5.53
CA ALA A 134 -20.38 19.75 -5.56
C ALA A 134 -19.06 18.98 -5.69
N ALA A 135 -18.21 19.36 -6.65
CA ALA A 135 -16.89 18.76 -6.81
C ALA A 135 -16.01 18.97 -5.57
N ALA A 136 -16.04 20.16 -4.97
CA ALA A 136 -15.27 20.44 -3.76
C ALA A 136 -15.71 19.57 -2.56
N ARG A 137 -17.02 19.35 -2.39
CA ARG A 137 -17.56 18.45 -1.36
C ARG A 137 -17.11 17.00 -1.55
N ILE A 138 -17.01 16.52 -2.79
CA ILE A 138 -16.52 15.17 -3.10
C ILE A 138 -15.06 15.02 -2.70
N VAL A 139 -14.23 16.01 -3.04
CA VAL A 139 -12.81 16.03 -2.64
C VAL A 139 -12.68 15.99 -1.11
N LEU A 140 -13.48 16.78 -0.39
CA LEU A 140 -13.48 16.79 1.07
C LEU A 140 -14.00 15.48 1.67
N ALA A 141 -15.07 14.91 1.12
CA ALA A 141 -15.60 13.63 1.55
C ALA A 141 -14.56 12.51 1.39
N HIS A 142 -13.82 12.48 0.29
CA HIS A 142 -12.70 11.56 0.11
C HIS A 142 -11.62 11.74 1.18
N GLN A 143 -11.21 12.99 1.50
CA GLN A 143 -10.22 13.20 2.56
C GLN A 143 -10.75 12.82 3.95
N LEU A 144 -12.03 13.10 4.22
CA LEU A 144 -12.71 12.70 5.45
C LEU A 144 -12.72 11.18 5.63
N ALA A 145 -12.88 10.42 4.54
CA ALA A 145 -12.81 8.96 4.58
C ALA A 145 -11.44 8.46 5.07
N HIS A 146 -10.34 9.06 4.60
CA HIS A 146 -9.01 8.75 5.10
C HIS A 146 -8.84 9.11 6.59
N CYS A 147 -9.43 10.22 7.04
CA CYS A 147 -9.42 10.55 8.46
C CYS A 147 -10.18 9.50 9.29
N ARG A 148 -11.38 9.09 8.85
CA ARG A 148 -12.24 8.11 9.53
C ARG A 148 -11.60 6.72 9.60
N SER A 149 -10.90 6.30 8.56
CA SER A 149 -10.21 5.01 8.51
C SER A 149 -8.88 4.98 9.28
N GLY A 150 -8.46 6.10 9.85
CA GLY A 150 -7.13 6.23 10.48
C GLY A 150 -5.99 6.34 9.46
N ASP A 151 -6.28 6.35 8.16
CA ASP A 151 -5.28 6.33 7.09
C ASP A 151 -4.35 7.55 7.15
N HIS A 152 -4.77 8.67 7.74
CA HIS A 152 -3.93 9.86 7.96
C HIS A 152 -2.58 9.57 8.67
N LEU A 153 -2.47 8.47 9.44
CA LEU A 153 -1.23 8.06 10.10
C LEU A 153 -0.22 7.37 9.18
N LEU A 154 -0.70 6.71 8.12
CA LEU A 154 0.14 6.01 7.14
C LEU A 154 0.23 6.77 5.82
N LEU A 155 -0.84 7.48 5.45
CA LEU A 155 -1.02 8.21 4.20
C LEU A 155 -0.97 9.71 4.42
N GLY A 156 -1.02 10.44 3.31
CA GLY A 156 -1.13 11.89 3.32
C GLY A 156 0.21 12.63 3.23
N LEU A 157 0.21 13.89 3.66
CA LEU A 157 1.38 14.76 3.52
C LEU A 157 2.56 14.25 4.35
N ALA A 158 3.75 14.36 3.77
CA ALA A 158 5.00 13.97 4.40
C ALA A 158 4.97 12.56 5.01
N SER A 159 4.31 11.59 4.36
CA SER A 159 4.38 10.18 4.75
C SER A 159 5.63 9.51 4.14
N PRO A 160 6.60 9.07 4.96
CA PRO A 160 7.67 8.16 4.53
C PRO A 160 7.19 6.92 3.79
N PHE A 161 6.07 6.32 4.19
CA PHE A 161 5.51 5.13 3.53
C PHE A 161 5.03 5.43 2.10
N VAL A 162 4.33 6.54 1.89
CA VAL A 162 3.90 6.97 0.54
C VAL A 162 5.13 7.32 -0.31
N LEU A 163 6.13 7.96 0.29
CA LEU A 163 7.38 8.28 -0.39
C LEU A 163 8.14 7.03 -0.82
N SER A 164 8.32 6.06 0.09
CA SER A 164 9.00 4.79 -0.21
C SER A 164 8.26 4.01 -1.29
N SER A 165 6.93 3.89 -1.19
CA SER A 165 6.09 3.24 -2.21
C SER A 165 6.20 3.89 -3.59
N ARG A 166 6.44 5.20 -3.63
CA ARG A 166 6.63 5.95 -4.88
C ARG A 166 8.04 5.78 -5.45
N LEU A 167 9.05 5.73 -4.60
CA LEU A 167 10.46 5.66 -5.03
C LEU A 167 10.93 4.23 -5.31
N ALA A 168 10.43 3.24 -4.57
CA ALA A 168 10.85 1.85 -4.71
C ALA A 168 10.80 1.29 -6.15
N PRO A 169 9.74 1.56 -6.97
CA PRO A 169 9.69 1.10 -8.36
C PRO A 169 10.77 1.68 -9.26
N VAL A 170 11.40 2.78 -8.85
CA VAL A 170 12.53 3.40 -9.56
C VAL A 170 13.85 2.93 -8.95
N LEU A 171 13.94 2.90 -7.62
CA LEU A 171 15.16 2.52 -6.91
C LEU A 171 15.50 1.05 -7.11
N VAL A 172 14.53 0.15 -7.09
CA VAL A 172 14.73 -1.30 -7.31
C VAL A 172 15.41 -1.57 -8.66
N PRO A 173 14.90 -1.10 -9.82
CA PRO A 173 15.58 -1.31 -11.09
C PRO A 173 16.85 -0.46 -11.22
N ALA A 174 16.87 0.78 -10.73
CA ALA A 174 18.06 1.64 -10.81
C ALA A 174 19.27 1.05 -10.08
N LEU A 175 19.04 0.30 -9.00
CA LEU A 175 20.09 -0.40 -8.26
C LEU A 175 20.28 -1.83 -8.76
N GLY A 176 19.21 -2.52 -9.16
CA GLY A 176 19.28 -3.94 -9.57
C GLY A 176 19.84 -4.17 -10.97
N LEU A 177 19.46 -3.33 -11.95
CA LEU A 177 19.86 -3.50 -13.36
C LEU A 177 21.36 -3.31 -13.58
N PRO A 178 22.06 -2.33 -12.96
CA PRO A 178 23.51 -2.24 -13.09
C PRO A 178 24.21 -3.50 -12.59
N GLY A 179 23.77 -4.05 -11.45
CA GLY A 179 24.32 -5.31 -10.93
C GLY A 179 24.11 -6.47 -11.89
N LEU A 180 22.92 -6.57 -12.48
CA LEU A 180 22.60 -7.58 -13.49
C LEU A 180 23.45 -7.43 -14.76
N ALA A 181 23.59 -6.21 -15.27
CA ALA A 181 24.39 -5.91 -16.46
C ALA A 181 25.88 -6.23 -16.23
N LEU A 182 26.41 -5.91 -15.05
CA LEU A 182 27.78 -6.23 -14.65
C LEU A 182 28.01 -7.74 -14.57
N LEU A 183 27.07 -8.50 -13.99
CA LEU A 183 27.13 -9.97 -13.97
C LEU A 183 27.08 -10.54 -15.39
N ALA A 184 26.15 -10.06 -16.23
CA ALA A 184 25.99 -10.54 -17.61
C ALA A 184 27.18 -10.22 -18.52
N ALA A 185 27.88 -9.10 -18.28
CA ALA A 185 29.09 -8.74 -19.01
C ALA A 185 30.34 -9.50 -18.54
N SER A 186 30.29 -10.11 -17.35
CA SER A 186 31.41 -10.85 -16.80
C SER A 186 31.56 -12.22 -17.47
N ARG A 187 32.72 -12.47 -18.06
CA ARG A 187 33.05 -13.78 -18.65
C ARG A 187 33.36 -14.86 -17.61
N THR A 188 33.57 -14.47 -16.36
CA THR A 188 33.97 -15.36 -15.27
C THR A 188 32.81 -15.74 -14.35
N VAL A 189 31.63 -15.12 -14.54
CA VAL A 189 30.44 -15.38 -13.73
C VAL A 189 29.62 -16.49 -14.40
N PRO A 190 29.30 -17.57 -13.68
CA PRO A 190 28.37 -18.59 -14.16
C PRO A 190 27.00 -18.01 -14.56
N GLY A 191 26.44 -18.45 -15.69
CA GLY A 191 25.19 -17.90 -16.25
C GLY A 191 23.96 -18.09 -15.35
N ASP A 192 23.96 -19.13 -14.53
CA ASP A 192 22.99 -19.38 -13.47
C ASP A 192 22.91 -18.24 -12.45
N LEU A 193 24.04 -17.64 -12.07
CA LEU A 193 24.03 -16.47 -11.18
C LEU A 193 23.34 -15.26 -11.80
N VAL A 194 23.48 -15.05 -13.11
CA VAL A 194 22.79 -13.97 -13.84
C VAL A 194 21.28 -14.18 -13.77
N VAL A 195 20.83 -15.42 -13.99
CA VAL A 195 19.40 -15.74 -13.98
C VAL A 195 18.82 -15.68 -12.57
N VAL A 196 19.56 -16.16 -11.55
CA VAL A 196 19.16 -16.01 -10.13
C VAL A 196 19.02 -14.54 -9.77
N HIS A 197 19.98 -13.69 -10.14
CA HIS A 197 19.91 -12.24 -9.90
C HIS A 197 18.71 -11.59 -10.61
N ALA A 198 18.42 -11.97 -11.85
CA ALA A 198 17.25 -11.50 -12.57
C ALA A 198 15.94 -11.93 -11.88
N GLY A 199 15.87 -13.18 -11.41
CA GLY A 199 14.73 -13.70 -10.64
C GLY A 199 14.51 -12.93 -9.34
N LEU A 200 15.58 -12.63 -8.60
CA LEU A 200 15.51 -11.88 -7.34
C LEU A 200 15.12 -10.42 -7.56
N LEU A 201 15.61 -9.78 -8.62
CA LEU A 201 15.17 -8.45 -9.04
C LEU A 201 13.66 -8.44 -9.36
N LEU A 202 13.19 -9.44 -10.10
CA LEU A 202 11.78 -9.59 -10.43
C LEU A 202 10.93 -9.84 -9.18
N ALA A 203 11.40 -10.66 -8.25
CA ALA A 203 10.75 -10.87 -6.95
C ALA A 203 10.66 -9.57 -6.14
N ALA A 204 11.73 -8.78 -6.08
CA ALA A 204 11.75 -7.50 -5.38
C ALA A 204 10.74 -6.50 -5.97
N LEU A 205 10.66 -6.41 -7.30
CA LEU A 205 9.65 -5.61 -8.00
C LEU A 205 8.23 -6.10 -7.70
N ALA A 206 8.02 -7.41 -7.71
CA ALA A 206 6.73 -8.01 -7.44
C ALA A 206 6.24 -7.73 -6.02
N GLN A 207 7.14 -7.75 -5.03
CA GLN A 207 6.80 -7.39 -3.65
C GLN A 207 6.25 -5.96 -3.51
N LEU A 208 6.55 -5.06 -4.45
CA LEU A 208 5.98 -3.70 -4.47
C LEU A 208 4.48 -3.69 -4.82
N LEU A 209 3.94 -4.76 -5.39
CA LEU A 209 2.50 -4.86 -5.68
C LEU A 209 1.66 -4.85 -4.40
N LEU A 210 2.16 -5.39 -3.29
CA LEU A 210 1.44 -5.43 -2.01
C LEU A 210 1.18 -4.03 -1.41
N PRO A 211 2.20 -3.15 -1.21
CA PRO A 211 1.95 -1.80 -0.72
C PRO A 211 1.19 -0.95 -1.73
N VAL A 212 1.38 -1.15 -3.04
CA VAL A 212 0.58 -0.48 -4.09
C VAL A 212 -0.88 -0.89 -3.99
N ALA A 213 -1.18 -2.18 -3.87
CA ALA A 213 -2.54 -2.69 -3.67
C ALA A 213 -3.15 -2.12 -2.39
N ALA A 214 -2.38 -2.07 -1.30
CA ALA A 214 -2.83 -1.47 -0.04
C ALA A 214 -3.20 0.02 -0.21
N LEU A 215 -2.37 0.79 -0.93
CA LEU A 215 -2.62 2.21 -1.25
C LEU A 215 -3.87 2.36 -2.11
N TRP A 216 -4.02 1.53 -3.14
CA TRP A 216 -5.19 1.55 -4.01
C TRP A 216 -6.46 1.20 -3.23
N SER A 217 -6.44 0.18 -2.38
CA SER A 217 -7.59 -0.15 -1.53
C SER A 217 -8.00 1.02 -0.62
N ALA A 218 -7.04 1.78 -0.07
CA ALA A 218 -7.35 2.96 0.73
C ALA A 218 -7.98 4.09 -0.09
N GLU A 219 -7.42 4.39 -1.27
CA GLU A 219 -7.97 5.41 -2.19
C GLU A 219 -9.37 5.01 -2.71
N LEU A 220 -9.58 3.75 -3.08
CA LEU A 220 -10.87 3.24 -3.55
C LEU A 220 -11.92 3.20 -2.43
N ALA A 221 -11.53 2.86 -1.21
CA ALA A 221 -12.42 2.95 -0.05
C ALA A 221 -12.82 4.40 0.26
N ALA A 222 -11.88 5.34 0.09
CA ALA A 222 -12.14 6.76 0.27
C ALA A 222 -13.08 7.33 -0.81
N ASP A 223 -12.91 6.91 -2.05
CA ASP A 223 -13.81 7.22 -3.15
C ASP A 223 -15.21 6.67 -2.92
N ARG A 224 -15.33 5.43 -2.44
CA ARG A 224 -16.64 4.85 -2.10
C ARG A 224 -17.38 5.70 -1.08
N PHE A 225 -16.71 6.12 -0.01
CA PHE A 225 -17.33 7.01 0.97
C PHE A 225 -17.74 8.37 0.35
N ALA A 226 -16.93 8.90 -0.57
CA ALA A 226 -17.30 10.12 -1.29
C ALA A 226 -18.56 9.93 -2.15
N VAL A 227 -18.69 8.79 -2.84
CA VAL A 227 -19.88 8.43 -3.63
C VAL A 227 -21.09 8.20 -2.73
N GLU A 228 -20.95 7.48 -1.62
CA GLU A 228 -22.04 7.23 -0.66
C GLU A 228 -22.57 8.54 -0.04
N THR A 229 -21.71 9.53 0.17
CA THR A 229 -22.10 10.80 0.81
C THR A 229 -22.53 11.90 -0.15
N GLN A 230 -21.99 11.94 -1.38
CA GLN A 230 -22.23 13.02 -2.35
C GLN A 230 -22.86 12.55 -3.67
N GLY A 231 -23.03 11.25 -3.87
CA GLY A 231 -23.50 10.66 -5.13
C GLY A 231 -22.37 10.42 -6.14
N SER A 232 -22.66 9.56 -7.13
CA SER A 232 -21.69 9.12 -8.15
C SER A 232 -21.43 10.16 -9.24
N ALA A 233 -22.42 10.99 -9.56
CA ALA A 233 -22.38 11.94 -10.68
C ALA A 233 -21.18 12.90 -10.60
N GLY A 234 -20.92 13.49 -9.42
CA GLY A 234 -19.80 14.42 -9.29
C GLY A 234 -18.43 13.75 -9.23
N MET A 235 -18.34 12.43 -8.98
CA MET A 235 -17.04 11.75 -9.04
C MET A 235 -16.62 11.48 -10.49
N LEU A 236 -17.57 11.38 -11.41
CA LEU A 236 -17.34 11.25 -12.85
C LEU A 236 -16.83 12.55 -13.47
N THR A 237 -17.17 13.70 -12.89
CA THR A 237 -16.76 15.03 -13.36
C THR A 237 -15.40 15.48 -12.84
N LEU A 238 -14.83 14.80 -11.82
CA LEU A 238 -13.49 15.13 -11.35
C LEU A 238 -12.46 14.94 -12.46
N SER A 239 -11.81 16.04 -12.83
CA SER A 239 -10.67 16.05 -13.75
C SER A 239 -9.52 15.23 -13.18
N PRO A 240 -8.77 14.50 -14.03
CA PRO A 240 -7.58 13.79 -13.58
C PRO A 240 -6.62 14.79 -12.92
N SER A 241 -6.41 14.63 -11.61
CA SER A 241 -5.28 15.28 -10.92
C SER A 241 -4.03 14.86 -11.67
N ARG A 242 -3.25 15.82 -12.20
CA ARG A 242 -1.98 15.54 -12.92
C ARG A 242 -1.18 14.55 -12.09
N SER A 243 -1.17 13.29 -12.52
CA SER A 243 -0.51 12.22 -11.78
C SER A 243 0.98 12.46 -11.84
N SER A 244 1.67 12.14 -10.75
CA SER A 244 3.13 11.93 -10.76
C SER A 244 3.51 11.11 -12.00
N PRO A 245 4.65 11.36 -12.66
CA PRO A 245 5.09 10.60 -13.84
C PRO A 245 5.11 9.09 -13.60
N LEU A 246 5.35 8.66 -12.36
CA LEU A 246 5.32 7.24 -11.99
C LEU A 246 3.91 6.67 -11.74
N GLY A 247 2.89 7.48 -11.46
CA GLY A 247 1.47 7.12 -11.41
C GLY A 247 0.98 6.02 -10.43
N ILE A 248 1.83 5.10 -9.97
CA ILE A 248 1.38 3.80 -9.45
C ILE A 248 0.81 3.85 -8.03
N THR A 249 1.07 4.89 -7.25
CA THR A 249 0.57 4.98 -5.86
C THR A 249 -0.91 5.35 -5.78
N ARG A 250 -1.53 5.67 -6.94
CA ARG A 250 -2.95 5.96 -7.05
C ARG A 250 -3.60 5.03 -8.08
N PRO A 251 -4.83 4.58 -7.84
CA PRO A 251 -5.56 3.81 -8.84
C PRO A 251 -5.83 4.65 -10.09
N PRO A 252 -5.78 4.06 -11.30
CA PRO A 252 -6.11 4.75 -12.53
C PRO A 252 -7.50 5.39 -12.49
N VAL A 253 -7.67 6.59 -13.04
CA VAL A 253 -8.96 7.31 -13.02
C VAL A 253 -10.09 6.49 -13.67
N ARG A 254 -9.79 5.74 -14.74
CA ARG A 254 -10.75 4.83 -15.38
C ARG A 254 -11.25 3.75 -14.42
N LEU A 255 -10.35 3.18 -13.61
CA LEU A 255 -10.71 2.19 -12.58
C LEU A 255 -11.57 2.83 -11.49
N ARG A 256 -11.17 4.02 -10.98
CA ARG A 256 -11.94 4.77 -9.97
C ARG A 256 -13.36 5.06 -10.45
N ARG A 257 -13.52 5.57 -11.67
CA ARG A 257 -14.82 5.87 -12.29
C ARG A 257 -15.67 4.62 -12.53
N ARG A 258 -15.05 3.53 -13.01
CA ARG A 258 -15.76 2.24 -13.20
C ARG A 258 -16.24 1.68 -11.86
N LEU A 259 -15.44 1.79 -10.81
CA LEU A 259 -15.83 1.29 -9.50
C LEU A 259 -16.89 2.18 -8.83
N ALA A 260 -16.89 3.49 -9.11
CA ALA A 260 -17.93 4.43 -8.68
C ALA A 260 -19.35 3.94 -8.99
N THR A 261 -19.54 3.26 -10.12
CA THR A 261 -20.86 2.78 -10.57
C THR A 261 -21.24 1.43 -9.96
N VAL A 262 -20.27 0.67 -9.44
CA VAL A 262 -20.48 -0.72 -8.97
C VAL A 262 -20.53 -0.80 -7.44
N TRP A 263 -19.96 0.19 -6.73
CA TRP A 263 -19.88 0.19 -5.27
C TRP A 263 -21.22 0.22 -4.52
N ALA A 264 -22.30 0.65 -5.17
CA ALA A 264 -23.64 0.57 -4.60
C ALA A 264 -24.07 -0.88 -4.30
N SER A 265 -23.43 -1.87 -4.95
CA SER A 265 -23.72 -3.28 -4.74
C SER A 265 -22.82 -3.94 -3.69
N PRO A 266 -23.35 -4.89 -2.88
CA PRO A 266 -22.54 -5.74 -2.00
C PRO A 266 -21.46 -6.53 -2.74
N ALA A 267 -21.77 -6.97 -3.97
CA ALA A 267 -20.83 -7.69 -4.83
C ALA A 267 -19.63 -6.82 -5.23
N GLY A 268 -19.87 -5.56 -5.59
CA GLY A 268 -18.81 -4.59 -5.87
C GLY A 268 -17.89 -4.36 -4.67
N THR A 269 -18.46 -4.30 -3.47
CA THR A 269 -17.67 -4.20 -2.24
C THR A 269 -16.87 -5.47 -1.97
N ALA A 270 -17.47 -6.65 -2.11
CA ALA A 270 -16.78 -7.93 -1.93
C ALA A 270 -15.60 -8.07 -2.91
N ALA A 271 -15.79 -7.71 -4.19
CA ALA A 271 -14.74 -7.70 -5.19
C ALA A 271 -13.58 -6.76 -4.82
N MET A 272 -13.88 -5.57 -4.29
CA MET A 272 -12.85 -4.64 -3.82
C MET A 272 -12.06 -5.20 -2.63
N LEU A 273 -12.75 -5.83 -1.67
CA LEU A 273 -12.12 -6.46 -0.50
C LEU A 273 -11.25 -7.67 -0.91
N ALA A 274 -11.70 -8.45 -1.90
CA ALA A 274 -10.95 -9.57 -2.46
C ALA A 274 -9.74 -9.15 -3.30
N GLY A 275 -9.65 -7.88 -3.71
CA GLY A 275 -8.55 -7.36 -4.51
C GLY A 275 -7.18 -7.54 -3.86
N TRP A 276 -7.07 -7.42 -2.52
CA TRP A 276 -5.79 -7.61 -1.84
C TRP A 276 -5.34 -9.08 -1.80
N PRO A 277 -6.17 -10.05 -1.36
CA PRO A 277 -5.83 -11.48 -1.48
C PRO A 277 -5.52 -11.91 -2.92
N LEU A 278 -6.25 -11.35 -3.91
CA LEU A 278 -6.02 -11.63 -5.32
C LEU A 278 -4.62 -11.18 -5.77
N VAL A 279 -4.12 -10.05 -5.30
CA VAL A 279 -2.74 -9.61 -5.61
C VAL A 279 -1.73 -10.63 -5.11
N TYR A 280 -1.93 -11.22 -3.93
CA TYR A 280 -1.02 -12.26 -3.47
C TYR A 280 -1.14 -13.55 -4.30
N LEU A 281 -2.34 -13.93 -4.71
CA LEU A 281 -2.52 -15.04 -5.65
C LEU A 281 -1.81 -14.80 -6.98
N LEU A 282 -1.77 -13.56 -7.47
CA LEU A 282 -1.02 -13.21 -8.67
C LEU A 282 0.50 -13.25 -8.46
N LEU A 283 0.97 -13.02 -7.23
CA LEU A 283 2.39 -13.13 -6.87
C LEU A 283 2.87 -14.58 -6.78
N LEU A 284 1.99 -15.52 -6.45
CA LEU A 284 2.34 -16.93 -6.26
C LEU A 284 2.91 -17.58 -7.55
N PRO A 285 2.26 -17.53 -8.72
CA PRO A 285 2.82 -18.05 -9.96
C PRO A 285 4.19 -17.47 -10.30
N LEU A 286 4.40 -16.19 -9.99
CA LEU A 286 5.68 -15.55 -10.24
C LEU A 286 6.77 -16.07 -9.30
N ALA A 287 6.47 -16.23 -8.00
CA ALA A 287 7.38 -16.84 -7.04
C ALA A 287 7.72 -18.28 -7.44
N VAL A 288 6.71 -19.05 -7.89
CA VAL A 288 6.90 -20.41 -8.42
C VAL A 288 7.79 -20.39 -9.65
N ALA A 289 7.53 -19.53 -10.63
CA ALA A 289 8.35 -19.44 -11.84
C ALA A 289 9.82 -19.13 -11.51
N ILE A 290 10.08 -18.19 -10.60
CA ILE A 290 11.43 -17.85 -10.15
C ILE A 290 12.09 -19.04 -9.44
N GLY A 291 11.36 -19.72 -8.55
CA GLY A 291 11.88 -20.90 -7.84
C GLY A 291 12.18 -22.09 -8.77
N VAL A 292 11.32 -22.32 -9.77
CA VAL A 292 11.51 -23.35 -10.80
C VAL A 292 12.75 -23.06 -11.62
N ILE A 293 12.90 -21.84 -12.11
CA ILE A 293 14.09 -21.42 -12.85
C ILE A 293 15.33 -21.63 -11.99
N GLY A 294 15.31 -21.21 -10.72
CA GLY A 294 16.42 -21.41 -9.79
C GLY A 294 16.83 -22.88 -9.65
N ARG A 295 15.86 -23.80 -9.52
CA ARG A 295 16.13 -25.24 -9.42
C ARG A 295 16.69 -25.84 -10.70
N LEU A 296 16.13 -25.48 -11.85
CA LEU A 296 16.63 -25.95 -13.15
C LEU A 296 18.09 -25.55 -13.38
N LEU A 297 18.49 -24.37 -12.91
CA LEU A 297 19.88 -23.92 -13.00
C LEU A 297 20.83 -24.67 -12.06
N LEU A 298 20.32 -25.19 -10.94
CA LEU A 298 21.07 -26.06 -10.03
C LEU A 298 21.16 -27.52 -10.52
N GLY A 299 20.54 -27.84 -11.65
CA GLY A 299 20.53 -29.18 -12.23
C GLY A 299 19.43 -30.10 -11.69
N ASP A 300 18.46 -29.57 -10.95
CA ASP A 300 17.34 -30.37 -10.42
C ASP A 300 16.38 -30.82 -11.53
N GLU A 301 15.77 -32.01 -11.36
CA GLU A 301 14.77 -32.52 -12.29
C GLU A 301 13.45 -31.73 -12.27
N VAL A 302 12.79 -31.63 -13.45
CA VAL A 302 11.50 -30.95 -13.66
C VAL A 302 10.37 -31.50 -12.78
N ARG A 303 10.46 -32.75 -12.31
CA ARG A 303 9.48 -33.31 -11.34
C ARG A 303 9.42 -32.50 -10.05
N GLY A 304 10.48 -31.76 -9.72
CA GLY A 304 10.54 -30.82 -8.60
C GLY A 304 9.64 -29.59 -8.75
N VAL A 305 9.12 -29.26 -9.94
CA VAL A 305 8.30 -28.05 -10.18
C VAL A 305 7.04 -28.03 -9.31
N TRP A 306 6.31 -29.14 -9.25
CA TRP A 306 5.12 -29.26 -8.41
C TRP A 306 5.46 -29.13 -6.92
N SER A 307 6.62 -29.64 -6.50
CA SER A 307 7.10 -29.47 -5.13
C SER A 307 7.43 -28.01 -4.80
N VAL A 308 7.89 -27.21 -5.78
CA VAL A 308 8.12 -25.76 -5.60
C VAL A 308 6.79 -25.04 -5.41
N ALA A 309 5.80 -25.32 -6.26
CA ALA A 309 4.47 -24.73 -6.15
C ALA A 309 3.77 -25.09 -4.83
N ALA A 310 3.79 -26.36 -4.46
CA ALA A 310 3.26 -26.84 -3.19
C ALA A 310 4.00 -26.19 -2.02
N HIS A 311 5.34 -26.13 -2.07
CA HIS A 311 6.14 -25.47 -1.02
C HIS A 311 5.74 -24.01 -0.83
N TYR A 312 5.64 -23.21 -1.90
CA TYR A 312 5.23 -21.81 -1.76
C TYR A 312 3.82 -21.67 -1.22
N LEU A 313 2.87 -22.52 -1.64
CA LEU A 313 1.50 -22.47 -1.16
C LEU A 313 1.44 -22.83 0.33
N VAL A 314 2.08 -23.94 0.73
CA VAL A 314 2.22 -24.35 2.14
C VAL A 314 2.86 -23.24 2.96
N MET A 315 4.01 -22.70 2.55
CA MET A 315 4.70 -21.63 3.28
C MET A 315 3.90 -20.31 3.36
N SER A 316 2.86 -20.14 2.54
CA SER A 316 1.98 -18.98 2.55
C SER A 316 0.81 -19.09 3.53
N TRP A 317 0.60 -20.25 4.18
CA TRP A 317 -0.53 -20.47 5.10
C TRP A 317 -0.69 -19.39 6.18
N PRO A 318 0.37 -18.84 6.82
CA PRO A 318 0.18 -17.84 7.89
C PRO A 318 -0.45 -16.57 7.35
N MET A 319 -0.11 -16.20 6.11
CA MET A 319 -0.65 -15.03 5.47
C MET A 319 -2.12 -15.25 5.05
N TRP A 320 -2.48 -16.45 4.56
CA TRP A 320 -3.87 -16.79 4.28
C TRP A 320 -4.74 -16.77 5.52
N LEU A 321 -4.24 -17.33 6.63
CA LEU A 321 -4.92 -17.29 7.92
C LEU A 321 -5.12 -15.84 8.39
N ALA A 322 -4.08 -15.01 8.33
CA ALA A 322 -4.18 -13.62 8.74
C ALA A 322 -5.14 -12.82 7.84
N ALA A 323 -5.14 -13.04 6.52
CA ALA A 323 -6.11 -12.44 5.61
C ALA A 323 -7.55 -12.88 5.92
N LEU A 324 -7.76 -14.18 6.17
CA LEU A 324 -9.06 -14.75 6.55
C LEU A 324 -9.58 -14.12 7.85
N VAL A 325 -8.78 -14.11 8.91
CA VAL A 325 -9.14 -13.54 10.22
C VAL A 325 -9.44 -12.06 10.10
N LEU A 326 -8.60 -11.30 9.40
CA LEU A 326 -8.75 -9.86 9.31
C LEU A 326 -9.92 -9.45 8.42
N ILE A 327 -10.13 -10.09 7.27
CA ILE A 327 -11.27 -9.78 6.38
C ILE A 327 -12.57 -10.28 7.00
N GLY A 328 -12.61 -11.54 7.46
CA GLY A 328 -13.80 -12.16 8.05
C GLY A 328 -14.21 -11.53 9.38
N GLY A 329 -13.23 -11.13 10.21
CA GLY A 329 -13.44 -10.46 11.49
C GLY A 329 -13.65 -8.93 11.40
N TRP A 330 -13.36 -8.31 10.25
CA TRP A 330 -13.44 -6.84 10.10
C TRP A 330 -14.79 -6.23 10.50
N PRO A 331 -15.97 -6.84 10.19
CA PRO A 331 -17.27 -6.28 10.60
C PRO A 331 -17.37 -6.01 12.11
N LEU A 332 -16.72 -6.85 12.93
CA LEU A 332 -16.67 -6.71 14.37
C LEU A 332 -15.58 -5.72 14.80
N LEU A 333 -14.42 -5.79 14.16
CA LEU A 333 -13.24 -5.00 14.52
C LEU A 333 -13.33 -3.52 14.11
N ALA A 334 -14.04 -3.19 13.03
CA ALA A 334 -13.99 -1.86 12.43
C ALA A 334 -14.48 -0.73 13.37
N HIS A 335 -15.43 -1.03 14.26
CA HIS A 335 -15.90 -0.06 15.26
C HIS A 335 -14.81 0.26 16.28
N THR A 336 -14.23 -0.78 16.87
CA THR A 336 -13.10 -0.66 17.82
C THR A 336 -11.90 -0.01 17.15
N TRP A 337 -11.61 -0.40 15.91
CA TRP A 337 -10.56 0.17 15.08
C TRP A 337 -10.74 1.68 14.90
N THR A 338 -11.92 2.10 14.45
CA THR A 338 -12.20 3.52 14.22
C THR A 338 -12.10 4.32 15.52
N ARG A 339 -12.64 3.78 16.62
CA ARG A 339 -12.53 4.40 17.95
C ARG A 339 -11.08 4.53 18.41
N LEU A 340 -10.25 3.51 18.17
CA LEU A 340 -8.84 3.50 18.54
C LEU A 340 -8.06 4.63 17.86
N TRP A 341 -8.32 4.87 16.57
CA TRP A 341 -7.52 5.82 15.77
C TRP A 341 -8.12 7.20 15.60
N THR A 342 -9.43 7.36 15.80
CA THR A 342 -10.10 8.66 15.61
C THR A 342 -10.71 9.20 16.89
N GLY A 343 -10.88 8.36 17.92
CA GLY A 343 -11.63 8.70 19.13
C GLY A 343 -13.13 8.86 18.90
N GLN A 344 -13.63 8.72 17.67
CA GLN A 344 -15.05 8.88 17.33
C GLN A 344 -15.79 7.55 17.46
N ARG A 345 -17.02 7.61 17.98
CA ARG A 345 -17.99 6.52 17.83
C ARG A 345 -18.57 6.63 16.42
N THR A 346 -18.33 5.64 15.59
CA THR A 346 -19.02 5.52 14.30
C THR A 346 -20.36 4.84 14.50
N GLY A 347 -21.39 5.31 13.77
CA GLY A 347 -22.58 4.51 13.54
C GLY A 347 -22.24 3.19 12.82
N ALA A 348 -23.23 2.30 12.70
CA ALA A 348 -23.08 1.01 12.04
C ALA A 348 -22.34 1.17 10.69
N LEU A 349 -21.44 0.22 10.40
CA LEU A 349 -20.76 0.16 9.11
C LEU A 349 -21.83 0.18 8.00
N GLY A 350 -21.71 1.12 7.05
CA GLY A 350 -22.58 1.13 5.87
C GLY A 350 -22.40 -0.11 4.98
N THR A 351 -21.32 -0.88 5.19
CA THR A 351 -21.04 -2.10 4.45
C THR A 351 -21.65 -3.34 5.14
N PRO A 352 -22.46 -4.14 4.43
CA PRO A 352 -23.05 -5.33 5.02
C PRO A 352 -22.00 -6.43 5.28
N ALA A 353 -22.10 -7.11 6.43
CA ALA A 353 -21.16 -8.17 6.85
C ALA A 353 -20.96 -9.27 5.81
N ARG A 354 -22.01 -9.61 5.05
CA ARG A 354 -21.95 -10.58 3.95
C ARG A 354 -20.84 -10.30 2.94
N ALA A 355 -20.57 -9.02 2.61
CA ALA A 355 -19.54 -8.68 1.64
C ALA A 355 -18.13 -9.04 2.14
N TYR A 356 -17.90 -8.92 3.45
CA TYR A 356 -16.65 -9.34 4.09
C TYR A 356 -16.52 -10.86 4.10
N TRP A 357 -17.57 -11.58 4.47
CA TRP A 357 -17.54 -13.05 4.50
C TRP A 357 -17.37 -13.65 3.09
N THR A 358 -18.04 -13.08 2.08
CA THR A 358 -17.82 -13.48 0.68
C THR A 358 -16.37 -13.23 0.25
N ALA A 359 -15.79 -12.07 0.59
CA ALA A 359 -14.39 -11.79 0.28
C ALA A 359 -13.42 -12.70 1.05
N ALA A 360 -13.78 -13.13 2.26
CA ALA A 360 -13.00 -14.03 3.10
C ALA A 360 -13.02 -15.49 2.61
N ALA A 361 -13.96 -15.87 1.74
CA ALA A 361 -13.98 -17.20 1.15
C ALA A 361 -12.70 -17.50 0.34
N LEU A 362 -12.16 -16.51 -0.37
CA LEU A 362 -10.94 -16.66 -1.16
C LEU A 362 -9.72 -17.05 -0.29
N PRO A 363 -9.30 -16.27 0.72
CA PRO A 363 -8.21 -16.69 1.60
C PRO A 363 -8.53 -17.97 2.40
N GLY A 364 -9.80 -18.24 2.70
CA GLY A 364 -10.23 -19.50 3.33
C GLY A 364 -9.94 -20.73 2.45
N LEU A 365 -10.29 -20.67 1.16
CA LEU A 365 -9.96 -21.72 0.19
C LEU A 365 -8.45 -21.91 0.03
N CYS A 366 -7.70 -20.81 -0.08
CA CYS A 366 -6.24 -20.86 -0.17
C CYS A 366 -5.60 -21.46 1.07
N LEU A 367 -6.11 -21.12 2.26
CA LEU A 367 -5.66 -21.71 3.52
C LEU A 367 -5.90 -23.22 3.56
N LEU A 368 -7.11 -23.67 3.21
CA LEU A 368 -7.44 -25.09 3.15
C LEU A 368 -6.50 -25.84 2.20
N LEU A 369 -6.31 -25.33 0.98
CA LEU A 369 -5.37 -25.89 0.01
C LEU A 369 -3.93 -25.95 0.56
N SER A 370 -3.50 -24.92 1.29
CA SER A 370 -2.15 -24.86 1.89
C SER A 370 -1.93 -25.86 3.03
N LEU A 371 -3.00 -26.33 3.67
CA LEU A 371 -2.94 -27.28 4.79
C LEU A 371 -3.09 -28.74 4.32
N THR A 372 -3.60 -28.96 3.11
CA THR A 372 -3.85 -30.31 2.55
C THR A 372 -2.75 -30.79 1.60
N LEU A 373 -1.90 -29.88 1.13
CA LEU A 373 -0.72 -30.17 0.30
C LEU A 373 0.50 -30.35 1.20
#